data_AF-H3C403-F1
#
_entry.id   AF-H3C403-F1
#
_cell.length_a   1.000
_cell.length_b   1.000
_cell.length_c   1.000
_cell.angle_alpha   90.00
_cell.angle_beta   90.00
_cell.angle_gamma   90.00
#
_symmetry.space_group_name_H-M   'P 1'
#
loop_
_entity.id
_entity.type
_entity.pdbx_description
1 polymer ?
#
loop_
_entity_poly.entity_id
_entity_poly.type
_entity_poly.pdbx_seq_one_letter_code
_entity_poly.pdbx_strand_id
1 'polypeptide(L)'
;MWKAKGSEGFEAQINKCLDNAEYLYDQLQRRSDFQLVFDSKPEHCNVCFWYIPPSVTCLPAGPEKEAKLHQLAPQIKARMMEKGSAMIGYQPLGTKVNFFRCVLSNPATKKEDVDFLLDQIVQLGHDL
;
A
#
# COMPACT_ATOMS: atom_id res chain seq x y z
N MET A 1 -29.34 -1.97 4.63
CA MET A 1 -28.12 -2.08 5.47
C MET A 1 -28.27 -1.37 6.81
N TRP A 2 -28.64 -0.08 6.87
CA TRP A 2 -28.75 0.64 8.14
C TRP A 2 -29.69 -0.01 9.16
N LYS A 3 -30.88 -0.46 8.77
CA LYS A 3 -31.80 -1.18 9.68
C LYS A 3 -31.19 -2.43 10.34
N ALA A 4 -30.23 -3.09 9.69
CA ALA A 4 -29.61 -4.31 10.21
C ALA A 4 -28.36 -4.03 11.07
N LYS A 5 -27.65 -2.93 10.80
CA LYS A 5 -26.39 -2.57 11.47
C LYS A 5 -26.57 -1.51 12.56
N GLY A 6 -27.57 -0.64 12.41
CA GLY A 6 -27.67 0.60 13.19
C GLY A 6 -26.50 1.54 12.92
N SER A 7 -26.46 2.65 13.66
CA SER A 7 -25.33 3.57 13.64
C SER A 7 -24.07 2.92 14.25
N GLU A 8 -24.24 2.19 15.36
CA GLU A 8 -23.15 1.49 16.06
C GLU A 8 -22.44 0.46 15.17
N GLY A 9 -23.19 -0.30 14.36
CA GLY A 9 -22.58 -1.29 13.46
C GLY A 9 -21.81 -0.65 12.30
N PHE A 10 -22.19 0.55 11.85
CA PHE A 10 -21.39 1.31 10.89
C PHE A 10 -20.15 1.94 11.54
N GLU A 11 -20.30 2.51 12.74
CA GLU A 11 -19.19 3.03 13.54
C GLU A 11 -18.11 1.95 13.74
N ALA A 12 -18.49 0.77 14.23
CA ALA A 12 -17.56 -0.35 14.43
C ALA A 12 -16.86 -0.78 13.14
N GLN A 13 -17.57 -0.78 12.01
CA GLN A 13 -17.00 -1.10 10.70
C GLN A 13 -15.98 -0.04 10.25
N ILE A 14 -16.29 1.25 10.41
CA ILE A 14 -15.39 2.34 10.01
C ILE A 14 -14.16 2.37 10.92
N ASN A 15 -14.34 2.23 12.24
CA ASN A 15 -13.24 2.17 13.20
C ASN A 15 -12.27 1.04 12.85
N LYS A 16 -12.78 -0.16 12.54
CA LYS A 16 -11.92 -1.28 12.11
C LYS A 16 -11.12 -0.98 10.83
N CYS A 17 -11.73 -0.32 9.85
CA CYS A 17 -11.04 0.07 8.62
C CYS A 17 -9.92 1.08 8.88
N LEU A 18 -10.16 2.06 9.76
CA LEU A 18 -9.16 3.02 10.20
C LEU A 18 -8.04 2.34 10.99
N ASP A 19 -8.36 1.45 11.94
CA ASP A 19 -7.39 0.68 12.71
C ASP A 19 -6.46 -0.15 11.82
N ASN A 20 -6.99 -0.77 10.76
CA ASN A 20 -6.17 -1.50 9.80
C ASN A 20 -5.27 -0.57 8.96
N ALA A 21 -5.70 0.66 8.69
CA ALA A 21 -4.89 1.65 7.98
C ALA A 21 -3.76 2.19 8.87
N GLU A 22 -4.03 2.41 10.15
CA GLU A 22 -3.00 2.71 11.14
C GLU A 22 -2.01 1.56 11.27
N TYR A 23 -2.49 0.32 11.34
CA TYR A 23 -1.63 -0.86 11.36
C TYR A 23 -0.74 -0.96 10.12
N LEU A 24 -1.28 -0.73 8.92
CA LEU A 24 -0.49 -0.69 7.68
C LEU A 24 0.58 0.40 7.74
N TYR A 25 0.24 1.61 8.20
CA TYR A 25 1.20 2.69 8.38
C TYR A 25 2.35 2.30 9.31
N ASP A 26 2.03 1.72 10.47
CA ASP A 26 3.03 1.27 11.44
C ASP A 26 3.95 0.18 10.86
N GLN A 27 3.39 -0.75 10.07
CA GLN A 27 4.19 -1.79 9.43
C GLN A 27 5.13 -1.22 8.37
N LEU A 28 4.67 -0.24 7.58
CA LEU A 28 5.53 0.44 6.60
C LEU A 28 6.69 1.19 7.27
N GLN A 29 6.48 1.76 8.47
CA GLN A 29 7.55 2.42 9.21
C GLN A 29 8.61 1.45 9.77
N ARG A 30 8.21 0.21 10.09
CA ARG A 30 9.13 -0.83 10.61
C ARG A 30 9.95 -1.51 9.52
N ARG A 31 9.58 -1.32 8.27
CA ARG A 31 10.09 -2.06 7.11
C ARG A 31 10.92 -1.13 6.21
N SER A 32 12.21 -1.46 6.03
CA SER A 32 13.16 -0.63 5.26
C SER A 32 12.97 -0.70 3.74
N ASP A 33 12.25 -1.70 3.27
CA ASP A 33 11.91 -1.96 1.86
C ASP A 33 10.72 -1.10 1.38
N PHE A 34 10.12 -0.30 2.25
CA PHE A 34 9.04 0.61 1.91
C PHE A 34 9.34 2.05 2.32
N GLN A 35 8.73 2.99 1.60
CA GLN A 35 8.81 4.40 1.92
C GLN A 35 7.43 5.05 1.78
N LEU A 36 7.00 5.78 2.81
CA LEU A 36 5.76 6.55 2.76
C LEU A 36 5.90 7.73 1.77
N VAL A 37 4.82 8.02 1.05
CA VAL A 37 4.78 9.14 0.09
C VAL A 37 4.68 10.48 0.79
N PHE A 38 4.10 10.49 1.98
CA PHE A 38 3.90 11.64 2.84
C PHE A 38 4.36 11.27 4.26
N ASP A 39 5.08 12.19 4.91
CA ASP A 39 5.66 11.95 6.25
C ASP A 39 4.64 12.06 7.39
N SER A 40 3.36 12.30 7.08
CA SER A 40 2.27 12.40 8.06
C SER A 40 1.50 11.10 8.23
N LYS A 41 0.96 10.87 9.42
CA LYS A 41 0.02 9.78 9.67
C LYS A 41 -1.21 9.94 8.76
N PRO A 42 -1.71 8.88 8.11
CA PRO A 42 -2.94 8.94 7.32
C PRO A 42 -4.14 9.41 8.14
N GLU A 43 -4.88 10.39 7.63
CA GLU A 43 -6.13 10.88 8.23
C GLU A 43 -7.34 10.00 7.90
N HIS A 44 -7.18 9.08 6.94
CA HIS A 44 -8.23 8.18 6.47
C HIS A 44 -7.64 6.81 6.17
N CYS A 45 -8.47 5.87 5.73
CA CYS A 45 -8.10 4.53 5.30
C CYS A 45 -7.23 4.46 4.02
N ASN A 46 -6.61 5.57 3.59
CA ASN A 46 -5.76 5.66 2.41
C ASN A 46 -4.31 5.74 2.84
N VAL A 47 -3.50 4.74 2.49
CA VAL A 47 -2.05 4.74 2.79
C VAL A 47 -1.27 4.71 1.48
N CYS A 48 -0.42 5.72 1.30
CA CYS A 48 0.35 5.94 0.08
C CYS A 48 1.83 5.63 0.31
N PHE A 49 2.39 4.71 -0.45
CA PHE A 49 3.77 4.26 -0.27
C PHE A 49 4.42 3.76 -1.56
N TRP A 50 5.74 3.83 -1.62
CA TRP A 50 6.57 3.14 -2.60
C TRP A 50 7.13 1.84 -2.00
N TYR A 51 7.33 0.85 -2.86
CA TYR A 51 8.19 -0.29 -2.57
C TYR A 51 9.56 -0.03 -3.21
N ILE A 52 10.63 -0.26 -2.45
CA ILE A 52 12.01 0.00 -2.86
C ILE A 52 12.76 -1.34 -2.85
N PRO A 53 12.89 -2.03 -4.01
CA PRO A 53 13.65 -3.26 -4.08
C PRO A 53 15.16 -3.00 -3.89
N PRO A 54 15.94 -4.03 -3.52
CA PRO A 54 17.39 -3.90 -3.32
C PRO A 54 18.12 -3.25 -4.51
N SER A 55 17.66 -3.53 -5.74
CA SER A 55 18.23 -2.99 -6.97
C SER A 55 18.12 -1.46 -7.08
N VAL A 56 17.11 -0.86 -6.43
CA VAL A 56 16.85 0.59 -6.41
C VAL A 56 17.46 1.25 -5.17
N THR A 57 17.57 0.52 -4.07
CA THR A 57 18.21 1.01 -2.83
C THR A 57 19.67 1.42 -3.08
N CYS A 58 20.37 0.68 -3.93
CA CYS A 58 21.76 0.98 -4.31
C CYS A 58 21.93 2.20 -5.23
N LEU A 59 20.84 2.72 -5.82
CA LEU A 59 20.91 3.86 -6.73
C LEU A 59 20.88 5.19 -5.96
N PRO A 60 21.73 6.16 -6.35
CA PRO A 60 21.68 7.51 -5.79
C PRO A 60 20.34 8.18 -6.12
N ALA A 61 19.95 9.15 -5.29
CA ALA A 61 18.78 9.97 -5.58
C ALA A 61 18.98 10.73 -6.91
N GLY A 62 18.02 10.61 -7.82
CA GLY A 62 18.08 11.27 -9.12
C GLY A 62 17.06 10.72 -10.12
N PRO A 63 17.06 11.26 -11.36
CA PRO A 63 16.08 10.93 -12.38
C PRO A 63 16.03 9.45 -12.75
N GLU A 64 17.18 8.76 -12.70
CA GLU A 64 17.27 7.33 -13.00
C GLU A 64 16.51 6.49 -11.95
N LYS A 65 16.71 6.80 -10.66
CA LYS A 65 16.01 6.16 -9.55
C LYS A 65 14.50 6.39 -9.64
N GLU A 66 14.10 7.63 -9.93
CA GLU A 66 12.69 8.00 -10.11
C GLU A 66 12.06 7.29 -11.30
N ALA A 67 12.75 7.22 -12.44
CA ALA A 67 12.28 6.51 -13.62
C ALA A 67 12.10 5.01 -13.34
N LYS A 68 13.03 4.39 -12.61
CA LYS A 68 12.91 2.99 -12.19
C LYS A 68 11.74 2.78 -11.24
N LEU A 69 11.60 3.62 -10.21
CA LEU A 69 10.45 3.60 -9.29
C LEU A 69 9.11 3.79 -10.02
N HIS A 70 9.07 4.65 -11.03
CA HIS A 70 7.86 4.87 -11.83
C HIS A 70 7.38 3.60 -12.53
N GLN A 71 8.30 2.74 -12.97
CA GLN A 71 7.98 1.49 -13.68
C GLN A 71 7.66 0.32 -12.73
N LEU A 72 8.15 0.36 -11.48
CA LEU A 72 7.99 -0.74 -10.53
C LEU A 72 6.53 -0.99 -10.14
N ALA A 73 5.78 0.05 -9.78
CA ALA A 73 4.39 -0.13 -9.35
C ALA A 73 3.49 -0.76 -10.44
N PRO A 74 3.54 -0.31 -11.72
CA PRO A 74 2.87 -1.00 -12.83
C PRO A 74 3.27 -2.47 -13.00
N GLN A 75 4.56 -2.80 -12.91
CA GLN A 75 5.05 -4.17 -13.11
C GLN A 75 4.60 -5.11 -11.99
N ILE A 76 4.72 -4.68 -10.74
CA ILE A 76 4.24 -5.44 -9.57
C ILE A 76 2.73 -5.62 -9.66
N LYS A 77 1.99 -4.58 -10.07
CA LYS A 77 0.54 -4.66 -10.29
C LYS A 77 0.17 -5.70 -11.36
N ALA A 78 0.88 -5.72 -12.49
CA ALA A 78 0.64 -6.70 -13.56
C ALA A 78 0.86 -8.13 -13.05
N ARG A 79 2.01 -8.40 -12.41
CA ARG A 79 2.31 -9.71 -11.80
C ARG A 79 1.29 -10.11 -10.73
N MET A 80 0.83 -9.16 -9.93
CA MET A 80 -0.21 -9.40 -8.92
C MET A 80 -1.56 -9.77 -9.55
N MET A 81 -1.92 -9.12 -10.67
CA MET A 81 -3.13 -9.45 -11.42
C MET A 81 -3.05 -10.81 -12.09
N GLU A 82 -1.91 -11.17 -12.67
CA GLU A 82 -1.68 -12.50 -13.27
C GLU A 82 -1.76 -13.61 -12.23
N LYS A 83 -1.19 -13.39 -11.04
CA LYS A 83 -1.25 -14.35 -9.92
C LYS A 83 -2.64 -14.44 -9.30
N GLY A 84 -3.42 -13.36 -9.35
CA GLY A 84 -4.77 -13.30 -8.78
C GLY A 84 -4.82 -13.34 -7.25
N SER A 85 -3.72 -13.01 -6.56
CA SER A 85 -3.63 -13.12 -5.10
C SER A 85 -4.21 -11.91 -4.34
N ALA A 86 -4.01 -10.71 -4.86
CA ALA A 86 -4.47 -9.46 -4.24
C ALA A 86 -4.67 -8.38 -5.32
N MET A 87 -5.19 -7.21 -4.94
CA MET A 87 -5.33 -6.09 -5.86
C MET A 87 -5.20 -4.75 -5.15
N ILE A 88 -4.17 -3.97 -5.51
CA ILE A 88 -3.93 -2.60 -5.02
C ILE A 88 -3.83 -1.61 -6.18
N GLY A 89 -4.27 -0.37 -6.01
CA GLY A 89 -4.13 0.69 -7.02
C GLY A 89 -2.75 1.37 -6.96
N TYR A 90 -2.32 1.94 -8.08
CA TYR A 90 -1.18 2.84 -8.13
C TYR A 90 -1.51 4.07 -8.98
N GLN A 91 -0.83 5.18 -8.72
CA GLN A 91 -0.94 6.40 -9.51
C GLN A 91 0.26 7.32 -9.27
N PRO A 92 0.60 8.23 -10.20
CA PRO A 92 1.49 9.34 -9.94
C PRO A 92 0.73 10.54 -9.33
N LEU A 93 1.44 11.51 -8.77
CA LEU A 93 0.85 12.76 -8.27
C LEU A 93 1.82 13.93 -8.34
N GLY A 94 1.57 14.90 -9.23
CA GLY A 94 2.46 16.04 -9.42
C GLY A 94 3.87 15.58 -9.82
N THR A 95 4.88 15.92 -9.03
CA THR A 95 6.27 15.46 -9.23
C THR A 95 6.56 14.06 -8.70
N LYS A 96 5.61 13.44 -7.98
CA LYS A 96 5.77 12.09 -7.43
C LYS A 96 5.46 11.05 -8.49
N VAL A 97 6.44 10.18 -8.76
CA VAL A 97 6.29 9.01 -9.65
C VAL A 97 5.29 7.99 -9.08
N ASN A 98 4.93 6.97 -9.85
CA ASN A 98 3.93 5.98 -9.44
C ASN A 98 4.20 5.41 -8.04
N PHE A 99 3.19 5.50 -7.17
CA PHE A 99 3.17 4.89 -5.84
C PHE A 99 1.90 4.07 -5.66
N PHE A 100 1.92 3.13 -4.72
CA PHE A 100 0.73 2.39 -4.33
C PHE A 100 -0.16 3.25 -3.43
N ARG A 101 -1.48 3.19 -3.65
CA ARG A 101 -2.49 3.71 -2.73
C ARG A 101 -3.37 2.56 -2.26
N CYS A 102 -3.11 2.09 -1.04
CA CYS A 102 -3.93 1.08 -0.39
C CYS A 102 -5.15 1.76 0.23
N VAL A 103 -6.35 1.26 -0.06
CA VAL A 103 -7.62 1.78 0.46
C VAL A 103 -8.33 0.68 1.20
N LEU A 104 -8.51 0.83 2.51
CA LEU A 104 -9.13 -0.18 3.37
C LEU A 104 -10.58 0.22 3.67
N SER A 105 -11.52 -0.36 2.93
CA SER A 105 -12.96 -0.12 3.12
C SER A 105 -13.76 -1.41 3.38
N ASN A 106 -13.13 -2.57 3.20
CA ASN A 106 -13.74 -3.87 3.38
C ASN A 106 -13.68 -4.28 4.87
N PRO A 107 -14.83 -4.43 5.56
CA PRO A 107 -14.85 -4.86 6.97
C PRO A 107 -14.30 -6.26 7.19
N ALA A 108 -14.26 -7.10 6.15
CA ALA A 108 -13.70 -8.44 6.25
C ALA A 108 -12.18 -8.44 6.37
N THR A 109 -11.50 -7.35 5.96
CA THR A 109 -10.04 -7.24 6.02
C THR A 109 -9.55 -7.33 7.46
N LYS A 110 -8.53 -8.16 7.65
CA LYS A 110 -7.82 -8.35 8.91
C LYS A 110 -6.37 -7.89 8.78
N LYS A 111 -5.66 -7.85 9.90
CA LYS A 111 -4.24 -7.49 9.94
C LYS A 111 -3.38 -8.46 9.13
N GLU A 112 -3.74 -9.74 9.13
CA GLU A 112 -3.02 -10.76 8.36
C GLU A 112 -3.14 -10.53 6.84
N ASP A 113 -4.25 -9.96 6.37
CA ASP A 113 -4.41 -9.60 4.96
C ASP A 113 -3.52 -8.40 4.58
N VAL A 114 -3.28 -7.47 5.53
CA VAL A 114 -2.36 -6.34 5.37
C VAL A 114 -0.92 -6.85 5.27
N ASP A 115 -0.54 -7.74 6.19
CA ASP A 115 0.79 -8.35 6.19
C ASP A 115 1.02 -9.15 4.89
N PHE A 116 0.04 -9.96 4.49
CA PHE A 116 0.05 -10.70 3.23
C PHE A 116 0.22 -9.77 2.02
N LEU A 117 -0.50 -8.65 1.97
CA LEU A 117 -0.37 -7.68 0.88
C LEU A 117 1.06 -7.14 0.75
N LEU A 118 1.67 -6.74 1.87
CA LEU A 118 3.04 -6.23 1.88
C LEU A 118 4.01 -7.32 1.40
N ASP A 119 3.88 -8.53 1.92
CA ASP A 119 4.75 -9.65 1.53
C ASP A 119 4.58 -10.05 0.06
N GLN A 120 3.35 -9.96 -0.48
CA GLN A 120 3.11 -10.14 -1.90
C GLN A 120 3.80 -9.08 -2.76
N ILE A 121 3.77 -7.80 -2.34
CA ILE A 121 4.46 -6.73 -3.06
C ILE A 121 5.97 -7.00 -3.09
N VAL A 122 6.56 -7.39 -1.95
CA VAL A 122 7.98 -7.75 -1.88
C VAL A 122 8.30 -8.94 -2.76
N GLN A 123 7.54 -10.03 -2.64
CA GLN A 123 7.77 -11.25 -3.40
C GLN A 123 7.72 -10.98 -4.91
N LEU A 124 6.76 -10.19 -5.37
CA LEU A 124 6.55 -9.91 -6.80
C LEU A 124 7.51 -8.85 -7.34
N GLY A 125 8.14 -8.04 -6.48
CA GLY A 125 9.06 -6.97 -6.84
C GLY A 125 10.53 -7.24 -6.55
N HIS A 126 10.87 -8.32 -5.84
CA HIS A 126 12.23 -8.60 -5.36
C HIS A 126 13.27 -8.70 -6.50
N ASP A 127 12.88 -9.25 -7.65
CA ASP A 127 13.73 -9.46 -8.84
C ASP A 127 13.69 -8.29 -9.85
N LEU A 128 13.02 -7.19 -9.52
CA LEU A 128 12.89 -6.00 -10.38
C LEU A 128 13.95 -4.92 -10.08
#